data_AF-K2AU51-F1
#
_entry.id   AF-K2AU51-F1
#
_cell.length_a   1.000
_cell.length_b   1.000
_cell.length_c   1.000
_cell.angle_alpha   90.00
_cell.angle_beta   90.00
_cell.angle_gamma   90.00
#
_symmetry.space_group_name_H-M   'P 1'
#
loop_
_entity.id
_entity.type
_entity.pdbx_description
1 polymer ?
#
loop_
_entity_poly.entity_id
_entity_poly.type
_entity_poly.pdbx_seq_one_letter_code
_entity_poly.pdbx_strand_id
1 'polypeptide(L)'
;MNLQFIKSIDGKTEYVLLPVNIYHTLRNEIEAALKKKYSSEDYVPFELTDYVDNPVALARINAGITQETLAKRMNVTQAYISKLESQSKVTVKVLKKIKAALETSK
;
A
#
# COMPACT_ATOMS: atom_id res chain seq x y z
N MET A 1 -19.33 12.55 -19.57
CA MET A 1 -18.61 11.28 -19.37
C MET A 1 -19.62 10.16 -19.53
N ASN A 2 -19.42 9.25 -20.49
CA ASN A 2 -20.32 8.11 -20.68
C ASN A 2 -19.74 6.93 -19.89
N LEU A 3 -20.37 6.55 -18.78
CA LEU A 3 -19.94 5.44 -17.94
C LEU A 3 -20.50 4.15 -18.52
N GLN A 4 -19.63 3.18 -18.80
CA GLN A 4 -20.07 1.87 -19.26
C GLN A 4 -20.35 0.98 -18.04
N PHE A 5 -21.53 0.35 -18.04
CA PHE A 5 -21.99 -0.54 -16.99
C PHE A 5 -21.98 -1.98 -17.50
N ILE A 6 -21.47 -2.90 -16.67
CA ILE A 6 -21.50 -4.34 -16.91
C ILE A 6 -22.58 -4.90 -16.00
N LYS A 7 -23.55 -5.60 -16.59
CA LYS A 7 -24.66 -6.21 -15.89
C LYS A 7 -24.35 -7.65 -15.53
N SER A 8 -24.85 -8.09 -14.38
CA SER A 8 -24.92 -9.47 -13.96
C SER A 8 -25.85 -10.28 -14.89
N ILE A 9 -25.84 -11.60 -14.74
CA ILE A 9 -26.70 -12.54 -15.50
C ILE A 9 -28.19 -12.21 -15.25
N ASP A 10 -28.53 -11.74 -14.05
CA ASP A 10 -29.88 -11.31 -13.67
C ASP A 10 -30.24 -9.90 -14.17
N GLY A 11 -29.41 -9.28 -15.00
CA GLY A 11 -29.64 -7.95 -15.58
C GLY A 11 -29.41 -6.77 -14.63
N LYS A 12 -29.03 -7.03 -13.37
CA LYS A 12 -28.64 -6.00 -12.39
C LYS A 12 -27.26 -5.44 -12.73
N THR A 13 -27.08 -4.13 -12.62
CA THR A 13 -25.75 -3.50 -12.78
C THR A 13 -24.83 -3.96 -11.65
N GLU A 14 -23.72 -4.59 -12.01
CA GLU A 14 -22.77 -5.16 -11.04
C GLU A 14 -21.45 -4.40 -11.05
N TYR A 15 -20.95 -4.03 -12.22
CA TYR A 15 -19.69 -3.28 -12.36
C TYR A 15 -19.87 -2.03 -13.22
N VAL A 16 -18.98 -1.05 -13.02
CA VAL A 16 -18.86 0.14 -13.85
C VAL A 16 -17.40 0.32 -14.27
N LEU A 17 -17.17 0.67 -15.54
CA LEU A 17 -15.85 0.96 -16.07
C LEU A 17 -15.51 2.43 -15.82
N LEU A 18 -14.39 2.65 -15.13
CA LEU A 18 -13.86 3.98 -14.84
C LEU A 18 -12.50 4.17 -15.51
N PRO A 19 -12.26 5.30 -16.21
CA PRO A 19 -10.93 5.66 -16.65
C PRO A 19 -9.96 5.71 -15.46
N VAL A 20 -8.73 5.22 -15.67
CA VAL A 20 -7.74 5.02 -14.60
C VAL A 20 -7.44 6.30 -13.83
N ASN A 21 -7.31 7.43 -14.53
CA ASN A 21 -7.08 8.74 -13.90
C ASN A 21 -8.25 9.18 -13.01
N ILE A 22 -9.50 8.92 -13.42
CA ILE A 22 -10.70 9.24 -12.64
C ILE A 22 -10.77 8.34 -11.41
N TYR A 23 -10.50 7.04 -11.56
CA TYR A 23 -10.42 6.11 -10.43
C TYR A 23 -9.39 6.58 -9.39
N HIS A 24 -8.16 6.90 -9.81
CA HIS A 24 -7.12 7.37 -8.89
C HIS A 24 -7.50 8.67 -8.18
N THR A 25 -8.20 9.57 -8.88
CA THR A 25 -8.67 10.84 -8.29
C THR A 25 -9.74 10.59 -7.23
N LEU A 26 -10.68 9.68 -7.50
CA LEU A 26 -11.85 9.42 -6.64
C LEU A 26 -11.65 8.28 -5.63
N ARG A 27 -10.47 7.65 -5.60
CA ARG A 27 -10.23 6.42 -4.85
C ARG A 27 -10.54 6.60 -3.36
N ASN A 28 -10.10 7.71 -2.78
CA ASN A 28 -10.27 7.98 -1.35
C ASN A 28 -11.75 8.17 -1.00
N GLU A 29 -12.51 8.90 -1.83
CA GLU A 29 -13.95 9.06 -1.62
C GLU A 29 -14.72 7.74 -1.79
N ILE A 30 -14.32 6.92 -2.77
CA ILE A 30 -14.90 5.58 -2.98
C ILE A 30 -14.66 4.71 -1.74
N GLU A 31 -13.42 4.62 -1.26
CA GLU A 31 -13.07 3.84 -0.07
C GLU A 31 -13.81 4.35 1.19
N ALA A 32 -13.90 5.67 1.38
CA ALA A 32 -14.64 6.25 2.50
C ALA A 32 -16.15 5.96 2.43
N ALA A 33 -16.74 6.04 1.23
CA ALA A 33 -18.14 5.71 1.01
C ALA A 33 -18.43 4.22 1.24
N LEU A 34 -17.52 3.33 0.83
CA LEU A 34 -17.63 1.89 1.09
C LEU A 34 -17.56 1.58 2.58
N LYS A 35 -16.60 2.13 3.31
CA LYS A 35 -16.49 1.99 4.78
C LYS A 35 -17.74 2.46 5.52
N LYS A 36 -18.45 3.47 4.99
CA LYS A 36 -19.70 3.98 5.58
C LYS A 36 -20.92 3.13 5.23
N LYS A 37 -20.94 2.52 4.05
CA LYS A 37 -22.11 1.81 3.51
C LYS A 37 -22.15 0.34 3.95
N TYR A 38 -21.00 -0.29 4.07
CA TYR A 38 -20.86 -1.66 4.53
C TYR A 38 -20.46 -1.64 6.01
N SER A 39 -21.16 -2.42 6.85
CA SER A 39 -20.70 -2.69 8.21
C SER A 39 -19.34 -3.39 8.12
N SER A 40 -18.49 -3.22 9.14
CA SER A 40 -17.10 -3.71 9.18
C SER A 40 -16.90 -5.21 8.90
N GLU A 41 -17.99 -5.99 8.83
CA GLU A 41 -17.97 -7.43 8.49
C GLU A 41 -17.92 -7.70 6.97
N ASP A 42 -18.52 -6.86 6.13
CA ASP A 42 -18.60 -7.10 4.67
C ASP A 42 -17.48 -6.41 3.87
N TYR A 43 -16.87 -5.36 4.45
CA TYR A 43 -15.76 -4.64 3.85
C TYR A 43 -14.55 -4.72 4.76
N VAL A 44 -13.58 -5.56 4.37
CA VAL A 44 -12.27 -5.65 5.01
C VAL A 44 -11.32 -4.70 4.27
N PRO A 45 -10.88 -3.59 4.91
CA PRO A 45 -9.87 -2.72 4.32
C PRO A 45 -8.58 -3.51 4.05
N PHE A 46 -7.92 -3.21 2.94
CA PHE A 46 -6.60 -3.77 2.68
C PHE A 46 -5.57 -3.10 3.62
N GLU A 47 -5.22 -3.77 4.71
CA GLU A 47 -4.17 -3.34 5.62
C GLU A 47 -2.87 -4.08 5.27
N LEU A 48 -1.83 -3.32 4.93
CA LEU A 48 -0.52 -3.87 4.55
C LEU A 48 0.11 -4.76 5.65
N THR A 49 -0.24 -4.50 6.91
CA THR A 49 0.21 -5.29 8.07
C THR A 49 -0.24 -6.74 8.03
N ASP A 50 -1.33 -7.03 7.32
CA ASP A 50 -1.88 -8.39 7.23
C ASP A 50 -1.10 -9.27 6.25
N TYR A 51 -0.22 -8.65 5.45
CA TYR A 51 0.54 -9.31 4.37
C TYR A 51 2.05 -9.12 4.49
N VAL A 52 2.51 -8.20 5.34
CA VAL A 52 3.92 -7.84 5.49
C VAL A 52 4.33 -7.86 6.95
N ASP A 53 4.92 -8.98 7.37
CA ASP A 53 5.42 -9.15 8.74
C ASP A 53 6.67 -8.30 9.01
N ASN A 54 7.48 -8.07 7.97
CA ASN A 54 8.77 -7.41 8.16
C ASN A 54 8.57 -5.89 8.36
N PRO A 55 8.96 -5.32 9.51
CA PRO A 55 8.74 -3.92 9.82
C PRO A 55 9.48 -2.95 8.89
N VAL A 56 10.56 -3.42 8.24
CA VAL A 56 11.33 -2.61 7.29
C VAL A 56 10.65 -2.55 5.94
N ALA A 57 10.20 -3.70 5.43
CA ALA A 57 9.40 -3.75 4.22
C ALA A 57 8.14 -2.91 4.38
N LEU A 58 7.45 -3.03 5.51
CA LEU A 58 6.26 -2.24 5.84
C LEU A 58 6.55 -0.74 5.83
N ALA A 59 7.60 -0.29 6.54
CA ALA A 59 7.98 1.12 6.58
C ALA A 59 8.38 1.66 5.19
N ARG A 60 9.06 0.86 4.37
CA ARG A 60 9.45 1.23 3.01
C ARG A 60 8.24 1.39 2.09
N ILE A 61 7.29 0.46 2.14
CA ILE A 61 6.07 0.49 1.32
C ILE A 61 5.20 1.68 1.72
N ASN A 62 5.04 1.93 3.02
CA ASN A 62 4.32 3.10 3.53
C ASN A 62 4.97 4.43 3.10
N ALA A 63 6.29 4.45 2.95
CA ALA A 63 7.01 5.61 2.42
C ALA A 63 7.01 5.71 0.88
N GLY A 64 6.45 4.72 0.17
CA GLY A 64 6.34 4.73 -1.30
C GLY A 64 7.67 4.64 -2.05
N ILE A 65 8.74 4.10 -1.43
CA ILE A 65 10.07 4.03 -2.06
C ILE A 65 10.49 2.59 -2.41
N THR A 66 11.42 2.48 -3.36
CA THR A 66 12.01 1.19 -3.75
C THR A 66 13.13 0.76 -2.79
N GLN A 67 13.48 -0.54 -2.79
CA GLN A 67 14.61 -1.06 -2.01
C GLN A 67 15.92 -0.35 -2.37
N GLU A 68 16.13 -0.07 -3.67
CA GLU A 68 17.29 0.68 -4.15
C GLU A 68 17.35 2.10 -3.59
N THR A 69 16.21 2.78 -3.53
CA THR A 69 16.12 4.13 -3.00
C THR A 69 16.45 4.15 -1.51
N LEU A 70 15.90 3.20 -0.74
CA LEU A 70 16.23 3.04 0.67
C LEU A 70 17.72 2.72 0.88
N ALA A 71 18.28 1.83 0.06
CA ALA A 71 19.68 1.44 0.11
C ALA A 71 20.61 2.65 -0.12
N LYS A 72 20.31 3.49 -1.13
CA LYS A 72 21.03 4.74 -1.41
C LYS A 72 20.98 5.70 -0.22
N ARG A 73 19.80 5.90 0.38
CA ARG A 73 19.64 6.79 1.56
C ARG A 73 20.40 6.29 2.79
N MET A 74 20.49 4.97 2.95
CA MET A 74 21.22 4.34 4.05
C MET A 74 22.71 4.13 3.76
N ASN A 75 23.18 4.45 2.55
CA ASN A 75 24.53 4.16 2.06
C ASN A 75 24.93 2.68 2.23
N VAL A 76 24.01 1.79 1.86
CA VAL A 76 24.19 0.32 1.88
C VAL A 76 23.82 -0.27 0.52
N THR A 77 24.09 -1.56 0.33
CA THR A 77 23.70 -2.25 -0.91
C THR A 77 22.22 -2.62 -0.92
N GLN A 78 21.62 -2.70 -2.12
CA GLN A 78 20.25 -3.22 -2.27
C GLN A 78 20.12 -4.64 -1.71
N ALA A 79 21.13 -5.50 -1.94
CA ALA A 79 21.16 -6.86 -1.41
C ALA A 79 21.09 -6.90 0.13
N TYR A 80 21.68 -5.91 0.82
CA TYR A 80 21.56 -5.80 2.27
C TYR A 80 20.13 -5.49 2.70
N ILE A 81 19.44 -4.57 2.02
CA ILE A 81 18.02 -4.27 2.28
C ILE A 81 17.14 -5.48 1.99
N SER A 82 17.35 -6.17 0.87
CA SER A 82 16.62 -7.40 0.52
C SER A 82 16.79 -8.49 1.59
N LYS A 83 18.02 -8.72 2.06
CA LYS A 83 18.30 -9.64 3.17
C LYS A 83 17.59 -9.21 4.47
N LEU A 84 17.51 -7.92 4.72
CA LEU A 84 16.86 -7.39 5.93
C LEU A 84 15.34 -7.54 5.87
N GLU A 85 14.74 -7.37 4.70
CA GLU A 85 13.30 -7.58 4.45
C GLU A 85 12.92 -9.07 4.49
N SER A 86 13.84 -9.97 4.15
CA SER A 86 13.62 -11.43 4.25
C SER A 86 13.81 -12.00 5.66
N GLN A 87 14.33 -11.21 6.61
CA GLN A 87 14.55 -11.66 7.98
C GLN A 87 13.27 -11.53 8.82
N SER A 88 13.01 -12.52 9.67
CA SER A 88 11.85 -12.51 10.59
C SER A 88 12.04 -11.56 11.77
N LYS A 89 13.29 -11.25 12.14
CA LYS A 89 13.62 -10.36 13.26
C LYS A 89 14.61 -9.31 12.80
N VAL A 90 14.26 -8.04 13.01
CA VAL A 90 15.12 -6.90 12.75
C VAL A 90 15.46 -6.21 14.08
N THR A 91 16.73 -5.91 14.30
CA THR A 91 17.17 -5.25 15.54
C THR A 91 16.66 -3.80 15.61
N VAL A 92 16.28 -3.36 16.81
CA VAL A 92 15.83 -1.97 17.11
C VAL A 92 16.82 -0.92 16.57
N LYS A 93 18.13 -1.19 16.64
CA LYS A 93 19.18 -0.31 16.10
C LYS A 93 19.03 -0.06 14.59
N VAL A 94 18.66 -1.08 13.83
CA VAL A 94 18.47 -0.99 12.38
C VAL A 94 17.17 -0.25 12.06
N LEU A 95 16.09 -0.55 12.80
CA LEU A 95 14.82 0.18 12.66
C LEU A 95 14.97 1.69 12.91
N LYS A 96 15.74 2.09 13.93
CA LYS A 96 16.03 3.51 14.17
C LYS A 96 16.75 4.17 13.00
N LYS A 97 17.73 3.48 12.39
CA LYS A 97 18.44 3.99 11.21
C LYS A 97 17.53 4.14 10.00
N ILE A 98 16.65 3.16 9.77
CA ILE A 98 15.69 3.20 8.67
C ILE A 98 14.72 4.35 8.87
N LYS A 99 14.17 4.50 10.08
CA LYS A 99 13.29 5.63 10.39
C LYS A 99 13.96 6.98 10.09
N ALA A 100 15.20 7.17 10.53
CA ALA A 100 15.96 8.38 10.24
C ALA A 100 16.16 8.61 8.73
N ALA A 101 16.47 7.56 7.96
CA ALA A 101 16.64 7.63 6.51
C ALA A 101 15.33 7.89 5.74
N LEU A 102 14.17 7.54 6.32
CA LEU A 102 12.86 7.83 5.75
C LEU A 102 12.39 9.26 6.07
N GLU A 103 12.72 9.79 7.26
CA GLU A 103 12.34 11.14 7.70
C GLU A 103 13.09 12.27 6.99
N THR A 104 14.26 12.02 6.41
CA THR A 104 15.08 13.05 5.72
C THR A 104 14.51 13.53 4.38
N SER A 105 13.30 13.10 4.00
CA SER A 105 12.69 13.34 2.69
C SER A 105 11.41 14.18 2.75
N LYS A 106 11.17 14.87 3.87
CA LYS A 106 10.13 15.90 3.97
C LYS A 106 10.70 17.28 3.64
#